data_AF-A0A2N3BA48-F1
#
_entry.id   AF-A0A2N3BA48-F1
#
_cell.length_a   1.000
_cell.length_b   1.000
_cell.length_c   1.000
_cell.angle_alpha   90.00
_cell.angle_beta   90.00
_cell.angle_gamma   90.00
#
_symmetry.space_group_name_H-M   'P 1'
#
loop_
_entity.id
_entity.type
_entity.pdbx_description
1 polymer ?
#
loop_
_entity_poly.entity_id
_entity_poly.type
_entity_poly.pdbx_seq_one_letter_code
_entity_poly.pdbx_strand_id
1 'polypeptide(L)'
;MSNNRDTARRQLERLADALARDVDQMTDEELLREAQEDYGEADKAALATKNIIREAIAAYGKRRLATARRAYEAQTARGSAKVFELPTERKRELVERFVSSDNQLREKLTMAARNQENLEDDIDSFLEDLIELGVIDDEGNVR
;
A
#
# COMPACT_ATOMS: atom_id res chain seq x y z
N MET A 1 5.70 37.70 67.51
CA MET A 1 5.31 36.69 66.49
C MET A 1 4.27 37.19 65.47
N SER A 2 3.29 38.05 65.84
CA SER A 2 2.26 38.55 64.90
C SER A 2 2.80 39.44 63.78
N ASN A 3 3.68 40.39 64.11
CA ASN A 3 4.14 41.42 63.16
C ASN A 3 4.91 40.87 61.93
N ASN A 4 5.56 39.72 62.08
CA ASN A 4 6.30 39.08 60.98
C ASN A 4 5.35 38.35 60.01
N ARG A 5 4.28 37.73 60.52
CA ARG A 5 3.23 37.11 59.68
C ARG A 5 2.46 38.17 58.90
N ASP A 6 2.13 39.29 59.53
CA ASP A 6 1.42 40.40 58.88
C ASP A 6 2.28 41.10 57.82
N THR A 7 3.61 41.05 57.95
CA THR A 7 4.55 41.57 56.95
C THR A 7 4.69 40.60 55.78
N ALA A 8 4.85 39.30 56.06
CA ALA A 8 4.89 38.26 55.02
C ALA A 8 3.60 38.21 54.19
N ARG A 9 2.44 38.37 54.84
CA ARG A 9 1.14 38.40 54.15
C ARG A 9 1.03 39.59 53.18
N ARG A 10 1.43 40.79 53.62
CA ARG A 10 1.45 41.99 52.75
C ARG A 10 2.44 41.86 51.60
N GLN A 11 3.56 41.16 51.79
CA GLN A 11 4.51 40.88 50.71
C GLN A 11 3.93 39.91 49.68
N LEU A 12 3.23 38.86 50.13
CA LEU A 12 2.53 37.92 49.25
C LEU A 12 1.41 38.61 48.46
N GLU A 13 0.62 39.47 49.10
CA GLU A 13 -0.44 40.23 48.43
C GLU A 13 0.16 41.15 47.34
N ARG A 14 1.27 41.83 47.63
CA ARG A 14 1.97 42.65 46.62
C ARG A 14 2.52 41.84 45.46
N LEU A 15 3.05 40.65 45.73
CA LEU A 15 3.55 39.76 44.68
C LEU A 15 2.40 39.23 43.82
N ALA A 16 1.30 38.82 44.43
CA ALA A 16 0.11 38.37 43.73
C ALA A 16 -0.47 39.48 42.84
N ASP A 17 -0.55 40.72 43.34
CA ASP A 17 -1.00 41.88 42.56
C ASP A 17 -0.04 42.22 41.41
N ALA A 18 1.27 42.03 41.61
CA ALA A 18 2.26 42.25 40.57
C ALA A 18 2.14 41.20 39.46
N LEU A 19 2.02 39.92 39.82
CA LEU A 19 1.83 38.83 38.87
C LEU A 19 0.50 38.95 38.11
N ALA A 20 -0.57 39.34 38.80
CA ALA A 20 -1.87 39.55 38.16
C ALA A 20 -1.80 40.68 37.12
N ARG A 21 -1.09 41.78 37.42
CA ARG A 21 -0.88 42.87 36.46
C ARG A 21 0.00 42.47 35.29
N ASP A 22 1.01 41.65 35.54
CA ASP A 22 1.89 41.14 34.49
C ASP A 22 1.11 40.30 33.48
N VAL A 23 0.24 39.40 33.97
CA VAL A 23 -0.68 38.62 33.12
C VAL A 23 -1.67 39.53 32.38
N ASP A 24 -2.23 40.56 33.04
CA ASP A 24 -3.19 41.49 32.42
C ASP A 24 -2.53 42.41 31.36
N GLN A 25 -1.22 42.64 31.48
CA GLN A 25 -0.43 43.43 30.53
C GLN A 25 0.21 42.60 29.41
N MET A 26 0.18 41.27 29.54
CA MET A 26 0.74 40.37 28.55
C MET A 26 -0.01 40.50 27.23
N THR A 27 0.74 40.71 26.15
CA THR A 27 0.18 40.79 24.81
C THR A 27 -0.16 39.40 24.26
N ASP A 28 -1.09 39.33 23.31
CA ASP A 28 -1.43 38.07 22.61
C ASP A 28 -0.19 37.41 21.99
N GLU A 29 0.77 38.20 21.50
CA GLU A 29 2.03 37.71 20.93
C GLU A 29 2.96 37.09 21.98
N GLU A 30 2.99 37.65 23.19
CA GLU A 30 3.75 37.09 24.32
C GLU A 30 3.11 35.80 24.83
N LEU A 31 1.78 35.78 24.94
CA LEU A 31 1.03 34.61 25.38
C LEU A 31 1.18 33.44 24.40
N LEU A 32 1.13 33.70 23.09
CA LEU A 32 1.38 32.67 22.07
C LEU A 32 2.83 32.18 22.09
N ARG A 33 3.79 33.06 22.39
CA ARG A 33 5.20 32.70 22.50
C ARG A 33 5.48 31.81 23.71
N GLU A 34 4.94 32.15 24.89
CA GLU A 34 5.04 31.29 26.08
C GLU A 34 4.39 29.93 25.83
N ALA A 35 3.20 29.90 25.23
CA ALA A 35 2.54 28.65 24.88
C ALA A 35 3.37 27.81 23.89
N GLN A 36 4.06 28.46 22.95
CA GLN A 36 4.96 27.80 22.01
C GLN A 36 6.25 27.30 22.68
N GLU A 37 6.78 28.00 23.68
CA GLU A 37 7.94 27.58 24.46
C GLU A 37 7.61 26.37 25.36
N ASP A 38 6.46 26.40 26.03
CA ASP A 38 6.04 25.34 26.98
C ASP A 38 5.50 24.09 26.28
N TYR A 39 4.73 24.27 25.19
CA TYR A 39 3.98 23.18 24.55
C TYR A 39 4.39 22.92 23.10
N GLY A 40 5.31 23.72 22.54
CA GLY A 40 5.77 23.60 21.16
C GLY A 40 4.83 24.23 20.13
N GLU A 41 5.29 24.33 18.88
CA GLU A 41 4.45 24.82 17.78
C GLU A 41 3.40 23.79 17.36
N ALA A 42 2.12 24.18 17.44
CA ALA A 42 1.00 23.36 16.99
C ALA A 42 1.17 22.89 15.53
N ASP A 43 1.72 23.74 14.66
CA ASP A 43 1.98 23.41 13.27
C ASP A 43 3.03 22.29 13.11
N LYS A 44 4.07 22.29 13.94
CA LYS A 44 5.08 21.22 13.95
C LYS A 44 4.46 19.90 14.41
N ALA A 45 3.63 19.93 15.45
CA ALA A 45 2.92 18.75 15.94
C ALA A 45 1.93 18.19 14.90
N ALA A 46 1.17 19.07 14.24
CA ALA A 46 0.25 18.71 13.17
C ALA A 46 1.00 18.10 11.96
N LEU A 47 2.13 18.70 11.57
CA LEU A 47 2.97 18.19 10.48
C LEU A 47 3.54 16.81 10.81
N ALA A 48 4.06 16.62 12.03
CA ALA A 48 4.58 15.35 12.50
C ALA A 48 3.49 14.25 12.47
N THR A 49 2.32 14.56 13.01
CA THR A 49 1.17 13.64 13.03
C THR A 49 0.74 13.27 11.61
N LYS A 50 0.66 14.26 10.71
CA LYS A 50 0.32 14.04 9.30
C LYS A 50 1.31 13.12 8.60
N ASN A 51 2.61 13.26 8.89
CA ASN A 51 3.64 12.42 8.30
C ASN A 51 3.54 10.96 8.80
N ILE A 52 3.34 10.76 10.11
CA ILE A 52 3.13 9.42 10.69
C ILE A 52 1.93 8.72 10.04
N ILE A 53 0.81 9.42 9.87
CA ILE A 53 -0.39 8.86 9.24
C ILE A 53 -0.11 8.49 7.78
N ARG A 54 0.59 9.35 7.02
CA ARG A 54 0.95 9.08 5.62
C ARG A 54 1.83 7.85 5.48
N GLU A 55 2.84 7.72 6.34
CA GLU A 55 3.72 6.55 6.36
C GLU A 55 2.96 5.27 6.69
N ALA A 56 2.05 5.32 7.66
CA ALA A 56 1.21 4.18 8.03
C ALA A 56 0.30 3.74 6.86
N ILE A 57 -0.33 4.68 6.16
CA ILE A 57 -1.16 4.40 4.97
C ILE A 57 -0.31 3.75 3.87
N ALA A 58 0.88 4.30 3.58
CA ALA A 58 1.77 3.76 2.57
C ALA A 58 2.26 2.33 2.93
N ALA A 59 2.63 2.10 4.19
CA ALA A 59 3.04 0.79 4.68
C ALA A 59 1.90 -0.24 4.60
N TYR A 60 0.68 0.16 4.98
CA TYR A 60 -0.50 -0.69 4.86
C TYR A 60 -0.78 -1.05 3.40
N GLY A 61 -0.73 -0.07 2.49
CA GLY A 61 -0.91 -0.30 1.05
C GLY A 61 0.10 -1.29 0.49
N LYS A 62 1.39 -1.14 0.84
CA LYS A 62 2.45 -2.09 0.43
C LYS A 62 2.19 -3.51 0.94
N ARG A 63 1.79 -3.66 2.21
CA ARG A 63 1.45 -4.97 2.80
C ARG A 63 0.27 -5.60 2.07
N ARG A 64 -0.81 -4.84 1.85
CA ARG A 64 -2.00 -5.32 1.14
C ARG A 64 -1.66 -5.79 -0.28
N LEU A 65 -0.84 -5.03 -1.01
CA LEU A 65 -0.38 -5.40 -2.34
C LEU A 65 0.45 -6.70 -2.30
N ALA A 66 1.38 -6.82 -1.35
CA ALA A 66 2.21 -8.01 -1.20
C ALA A 66 1.37 -9.26 -0.89
N THR A 67 0.35 -9.13 -0.02
CA THR A 67 -0.59 -10.22 0.27
C THR A 67 -1.39 -10.61 -0.97
N ALA A 68 -1.91 -9.63 -1.71
CA ALA A 68 -2.68 -9.90 -2.94
C ALA A 68 -1.82 -10.61 -4.00
N ARG A 69 -0.56 -10.20 -4.18
CA ARG A 69 0.39 -10.86 -5.10
C ARG A 69 0.64 -12.31 -4.71
N ARG A 70 0.90 -12.59 -3.43
CA ARG A 70 1.09 -13.97 -2.95
C ARG A 70 -0.16 -14.83 -3.13
N ALA A 71 -1.35 -14.24 -2.92
CA ALA A 71 -2.61 -14.95 -3.12
C ALA A 71 -2.82 -15.29 -4.61
N TYR A 72 -2.51 -14.35 -5.50
CA TYR A 72 -2.54 -14.57 -6.95
C TYR A 72 -1.56 -15.66 -7.37
N GLU A 73 -0.29 -15.56 -6.97
CA GLU A 73 0.74 -16.59 -7.25
C GLU A 73 0.34 -17.98 -6.72
N ALA A 74 -0.28 -18.05 -5.55
CA ALA A 74 -0.76 -19.31 -5.00
C ALA A 74 -1.99 -19.86 -5.75
N GLN A 75 -2.78 -19.00 -6.38
CA GLN A 75 -3.92 -19.39 -7.21
C GLN A 75 -3.44 -19.89 -8.57
N THR A 76 -2.53 -19.18 -9.24
CA THR A 76 -1.96 -19.61 -10.53
C THR A 76 -1.20 -20.92 -10.39
N ALA A 77 -0.42 -21.09 -9.31
CA ALA A 77 0.28 -22.35 -9.04
C ALA A 77 -0.63 -23.57 -8.80
N ARG A 78 -1.92 -23.38 -8.52
CA ARG A 78 -2.90 -24.47 -8.33
C ARG A 78 -3.68 -24.80 -9.59
N GLY A 79 -3.72 -23.91 -10.58
CA GLY A 79 -4.45 -24.11 -11.83
C GLY A 79 -3.65 -24.83 -12.93
N SER A 80 -2.34 -24.94 -12.78
CA SER A 80 -1.46 -25.31 -13.90
C SER A 80 -1.31 -26.81 -14.16
N ALA A 81 -1.40 -27.69 -13.14
CA ALA A 81 -0.71 -28.97 -13.21
C ALA A 81 -1.10 -29.95 -14.34
N LYS A 82 -2.35 -29.96 -14.83
CA LYS A 82 -2.79 -31.03 -15.75
C LYS A 82 -2.46 -30.81 -17.22
N VAL A 83 -2.44 -29.57 -17.71
CA VAL A 83 -2.07 -29.32 -19.11
C VAL A 83 -0.60 -29.66 -19.35
N PHE A 84 0.28 -29.43 -18.37
CA PHE A 84 1.69 -29.80 -18.49
C PHE A 84 1.90 -31.31 -18.63
N GLU A 85 0.96 -32.13 -18.16
CA GLU A 85 1.01 -33.59 -18.27
C GLU A 85 0.64 -34.09 -19.68
N LEU A 86 0.06 -33.26 -20.55
CA LEU A 86 -0.24 -33.65 -21.93
C LEU A 86 1.07 -33.78 -22.75
N PRO A 87 1.18 -34.79 -23.64
CA PRO A 87 2.30 -34.89 -24.57
C PRO A 87 2.44 -33.61 -25.41
N THR A 88 3.68 -33.17 -25.68
CA THR A 88 3.97 -31.95 -26.44
C THR A 88 3.27 -31.92 -27.81
N GLU A 89 3.15 -33.06 -28.47
CA GLU A 89 2.40 -33.18 -29.74
C GLU A 89 0.93 -32.83 -29.57
N ARG A 90 0.31 -33.31 -28.49
CA ARG A 90 -1.10 -33.05 -28.19
C ARG A 90 -1.34 -31.58 -27.86
N LYS A 91 -0.43 -30.95 -27.13
CA LYS A 91 -0.46 -29.50 -26.84
C LYS A 91 -0.38 -28.68 -28.13
N ARG A 92 0.54 -29.02 -29.04
CA ARG A 92 0.67 -28.35 -30.35
C ARG A 92 -0.60 -28.47 -31.19
N GLU A 93 -1.21 -29.65 -31.25
CA GLU A 93 -2.50 -29.85 -31.95
C GLU A 93 -3.62 -28.96 -31.40
N LEU A 94 -3.71 -28.84 -30.07
CA LEU A 94 -4.73 -28.00 -29.43
C LEU A 94 -4.51 -26.53 -29.78
N VAL A 95 -3.29 -26.03 -29.68
CA VAL A 95 -2.96 -24.65 -30.07
C VAL A 95 -3.26 -24.41 -31.54
N GLU A 96 -2.89 -25.32 -32.43
CA GLU A 96 -3.17 -25.18 -33.88
C GLU A 96 -4.67 -25.08 -34.18
N ARG A 97 -5.50 -25.87 -33.48
CA ARG A 97 -6.96 -25.77 -33.59
C ARG A 97 -7.47 -24.38 -33.21
N PHE A 98 -7.04 -23.83 -32.08
CA PHE A 98 -7.45 -22.48 -31.66
C PHE A 98 -6.92 -21.37 -32.55
N VAL A 99 -5.66 -21.46 -32.98
CA VAL A 99 -5.05 -20.53 -33.93
C VAL A 99 -5.76 -20.51 -35.27
N SER A 100 -6.22 -21.67 -35.74
CA SER A 100 -6.97 -21.75 -37.00
C SER A 100 -8.34 -21.07 -36.92
N SER A 101 -8.89 -20.90 -35.72
CA SER A 101 -10.19 -20.27 -35.48
C SER A 101 -10.13 -18.76 -35.27
N ASP A 102 -8.96 -18.20 -34.91
CA ASP A 102 -8.80 -16.77 -34.65
C ASP A 102 -7.50 -16.20 -35.28
N ASN A 103 -7.68 -15.31 -36.27
CA ASN A 103 -6.60 -14.66 -37.00
C ASN A 103 -5.73 -13.73 -36.12
N GLN A 104 -6.27 -13.11 -35.07
CA GLN A 104 -5.48 -12.26 -34.18
C GLN A 104 -4.55 -13.09 -33.29
N LEU A 105 -5.00 -14.27 -32.86
CA LEU A 105 -4.16 -15.22 -32.13
C LEU A 105 -3.01 -15.75 -32.98
N ARG A 106 -3.29 -16.04 -34.25
CA ARG A 106 -2.29 -16.49 -35.22
C ARG A 106 -1.11 -15.53 -35.35
N GLU A 107 -1.38 -14.23 -35.34
CA GLU A 107 -0.35 -13.19 -35.42
C GLU A 107 0.52 -13.11 -34.16
N LYS A 108 -0.09 -13.23 -32.97
CA LYS A 108 0.65 -13.26 -31.69
C LYS A 108 1.55 -14.48 -31.55
N LEU A 109 1.05 -15.67 -31.89
CA LEU A 109 1.81 -16.91 -31.80
C LEU A 109 2.93 -17.00 -32.84
N THR A 110 2.72 -16.45 -34.05
CA THR A 110 3.80 -16.36 -35.04
C THR A 110 4.90 -15.36 -34.65
N MET A 111 4.59 -14.31 -33.90
CA MET A 111 5.60 -13.45 -33.29
C MET A 111 6.41 -14.17 -32.20
N ALA A 112 5.74 -14.91 -31.29
CA ALA A 112 6.42 -15.68 -30.24
C ALA A 112 7.35 -16.76 -30.83
N ALA A 113 6.87 -17.51 -31.83
CA ALA A 113 7.65 -18.53 -32.52
C ALA A 113 8.89 -17.98 -33.25
N ARG A 114 8.88 -16.68 -33.60
CA ARG A 114 10.02 -16.00 -34.23
C ARG A 114 11.14 -15.64 -33.23
N ASN A 115 10.83 -15.56 -31.93
CA ASN A 115 11.79 -15.26 -30.87
C ASN A 115 12.44 -16.51 -30.23
N GLN A 116 12.11 -17.71 -30.71
CA GLN A 116 12.83 -19.01 -30.64
C GLN A 116 13.38 -19.54 -29.31
N GLU A 117 13.42 -18.79 -28.22
CA GLU A 117 14.11 -19.26 -27.00
C GLU A 117 13.26 -20.22 -26.15
N ASN A 118 11.93 -20.13 -26.10
CA ASN A 118 11.10 -21.02 -25.27
C ASN A 118 9.71 -21.33 -25.87
N LEU A 119 9.67 -21.92 -27.07
CA LEU A 119 8.41 -22.24 -27.77
C LEU A 119 7.48 -23.17 -26.96
N GLU A 120 8.05 -24.07 -26.14
CA GLU A 120 7.26 -25.02 -25.33
C GLU A 120 6.63 -24.34 -24.11
N ASP A 121 7.37 -23.47 -23.41
CA ASP A 121 6.82 -22.67 -22.29
C ASP A 121 5.73 -21.70 -22.78
N ASP A 122 5.89 -21.16 -23.99
CA ASP A 122 4.89 -20.29 -24.62
C ASP A 122 3.59 -21.04 -24.96
N ILE A 123 3.70 -22.31 -25.41
CA ILE A 123 2.55 -23.18 -25.68
C ILE A 123 1.82 -23.49 -24.37
N ASP A 124 2.56 -23.77 -23.31
CA ASP A 124 1.99 -24.11 -22.00
C ASP A 124 1.29 -22.91 -21.37
N SER A 125 1.92 -21.73 -21.35
CA SER A 125 1.31 -20.49 -20.87
C SER A 125 0.06 -20.13 -21.68
N PHE A 126 0.06 -20.36 -22.98
CA PHE A 126 -1.10 -20.09 -23.82
C PHE A 126 -2.28 -21.01 -23.51
N LEU A 127 -2.03 -22.30 -23.28
CA LEU A 127 -3.09 -23.26 -22.92
C LEU A 127 -3.62 -23.01 -21.50
N GLU A 128 -2.77 -22.56 -20.57
CA GLU A 128 -3.19 -22.11 -19.23
C GLU A 128 -4.18 -20.94 -19.32
N ASP A 129 -3.86 -19.92 -20.12
CA ASP A 129 -4.73 -18.76 -20.32
C ASP A 129 -6.12 -19.18 -20.85
N LEU A 130 -6.18 -20.17 -21.75
CA LEU A 130 -7.44 -20.69 -22.30
C LEU A 130 -8.28 -21.45 -21.26
N ILE A 131 -7.65 -22.15 -20.33
CA ILE A 131 -8.34 -22.80 -19.20
C ILE A 131 -8.85 -21.76 -18.21
N GLU A 132 -8.05 -20.74 -17.89
CA GLU A 132 -8.44 -19.68 -16.96
C GLU A 132 -9.62 -18.87 -17.51
N LEU A 133 -9.65 -18.65 -18.82
CA LEU A 133 -10.78 -18.04 -19.53
C LEU A 133 -12.02 -18.96 -19.63
N GLY A 134 -11.89 -20.24 -19.25
CA GLY A 134 -12.95 -21.24 -19.28
C GLY A 134 -13.34 -21.69 -20.69
N VAL A 135 -12.50 -21.43 -21.68
CA VAL A 135 -12.72 -21.82 -23.09
C VAL A 135 -12.52 -23.31 -23.27
N ILE A 136 -11.54 -23.88 -22.56
CA ILE A 136 -11.24 -25.31 -22.55
C ILE A 136 -11.17 -25.86 -21.12
N ASP A 137 -11.36 -27.17 -20.99
CA ASP A 137 -11.10 -27.91 -19.76
C ASP A 137 -9.64 -28.40 -19.66
N ASP A 138 -9.31 -29.00 -18.51
CA ASP A 138 -7.98 -29.55 -18.20
C ASP A 138 -7.50 -30.62 -19.19
N GLU A 139 -8.39 -31.19 -20.02
CA GLU A 139 -8.10 -32.23 -21.01
C GLU A 139 -7.97 -31.65 -22.44
N GLY A 140 -8.17 -30.34 -22.58
CA GLY A 140 -8.14 -29.64 -23.87
C GLY A 140 -9.43 -29.74 -24.68
N ASN A 141 -10.55 -30.12 -24.05
CA ASN A 141 -11.86 -30.11 -24.69
C ASN A 141 -12.51 -28.73 -24.52
N VAL A 142 -13.22 -28.27 -25.54
CA VAL A 142 -13.98 -27.00 -25.48
C VAL A 142 -15.15 -27.13 -24.51
N ARG A 143 -15.33 -26.15 -23.63
CA ARG A 143 -16.47 -26.05 -22.71
C ARG A 143 -17.66 -25.32 -23.32
#